data_AF-A0A401X2E6-F1
#
_entry.id   AF-A0A401X2E6-F1
#
_cell.length_a   1.000
_cell.length_b   1.000
_cell.length_c   1.000
_cell.angle_alpha   90.00
_cell.angle_beta   90.00
_cell.angle_gamma   90.00
#
_symmetry.space_group_name_H-M   'P 1'
#
loop_
_entity.id
_entity.type
_entity.pdbx_description
1 polymer ?
#
loop_
_entity_poly.entity_id
_entity_poly.type
_entity_poly.pdbx_seq_one_letter_code
_entity_poly.pdbx_strand_id
1 'polypeptide(L)'
;MPQFFHRIQHTTTCLLALLAMLPFSYAYAGEFTVTDGKADAEISEVSRIYLDGKLVSVIRLDDKNQEKTVKITTPMGRLDHTYTLCGEITIRSPEGRVETHEVDSDGTLHNPDGHHFYALGSDNFTEFFLTDPNAPEAAEHHPGRSGVCAAPIS
;
A
#
# COMPACT_ATOMS: atom_id res chain seq x y z
N MET A 1 -36.32 -34.32 69.20
CA MET A 1 -35.39 -35.45 68.99
C MET A 1 -35.88 -36.23 67.78
N PRO A 2 -35.06 -36.69 66.80
CA PRO A 2 -33.61 -36.54 66.55
C PRO A 2 -33.31 -35.75 65.21
N GLN A 3 -32.22 -34.96 65.14
CA GLN A 3 -30.87 -35.20 64.56
C GLN A 3 -30.77 -35.11 63.02
N PHE A 4 -30.16 -34.05 62.48
CA PHE A 4 -28.77 -33.94 61.94
C PHE A 4 -28.63 -34.34 60.44
N PHE A 5 -28.27 -33.39 59.56
CA PHE A 5 -26.93 -33.22 58.98
C PHE A 5 -26.91 -32.20 57.82
N HIS A 6 -25.91 -31.31 57.86
CA HIS A 6 -25.49 -30.42 56.79
C HIS A 6 -25.12 -31.17 55.50
N ARG A 7 -25.42 -30.57 54.34
CA ARG A 7 -24.39 -30.40 53.30
C ARG A 7 -24.68 -29.20 52.41
N ILE A 8 -23.92 -28.14 52.63
CA ILE A 8 -23.67 -27.08 51.65
C ILE A 8 -22.78 -27.71 50.58
N GLN A 9 -23.18 -27.67 49.31
CA GLN A 9 -22.27 -27.89 48.20
C GLN A 9 -22.18 -26.60 47.41
N HIS A 10 -21.09 -25.87 47.66
CA HIS A 10 -20.56 -24.88 46.73
C HIS A 10 -20.10 -25.62 45.47
N THR A 11 -20.75 -25.37 44.34
CA THR A 11 -20.15 -25.62 43.03
C THR A 11 -19.61 -24.29 42.51
N THR A 12 -18.37 -24.02 42.89
CA THR A 12 -17.49 -23.10 42.17
C THR A 12 -17.02 -23.84 40.92
N THR A 13 -17.38 -23.38 39.72
CA THR A 13 -16.72 -23.87 38.50
C THR A 13 -16.61 -22.78 37.45
N CYS A 14 -15.38 -22.26 37.37
CA CYS A 14 -14.67 -21.72 36.23
C CYS A 14 -15.40 -20.83 35.21
N LEU A 15 -15.11 -19.53 35.31
CA LEU A 15 -14.75 -18.72 34.14
C LEU A 15 -13.86 -19.54 33.20
N LEU A 16 -14.29 -19.77 31.97
CA LEU A 16 -13.41 -19.94 30.83
C LEU A 16 -13.80 -18.89 29.79
N ALA A 17 -12.99 -17.84 29.76
CA ALA A 17 -13.02 -16.82 28.73
C ALA A 17 -12.79 -17.48 27.37
N LEU A 18 -13.84 -17.61 26.57
CA LEU A 18 -13.75 -17.81 25.12
C LEU A 18 -13.36 -16.46 24.48
N LEU A 19 -12.18 -15.93 24.85
CA LEU A 19 -11.59 -14.81 24.11
C LEU A 19 -10.82 -15.39 22.92
N ALA A 20 -11.45 -15.28 21.75
CA ALA A 20 -10.81 -15.00 20.47
C ALA A 20 -9.54 -15.80 20.13
N MET A 21 -9.68 -17.07 19.76
CA MET A 21 -8.80 -17.65 18.73
C MET A 21 -9.28 -17.17 17.36
N LEU A 22 -9.13 -15.87 17.08
CA LEU A 22 -9.07 -15.42 15.70
C LEU A 22 -7.75 -15.97 15.15
N PRO A 23 -7.75 -16.71 14.04
CA PRO A 23 -6.49 -17.08 13.40
C PRO A 23 -5.82 -15.77 12.98
N PHE A 24 -4.81 -15.34 13.73
CA PHE A 24 -3.80 -14.45 13.19
C PHE A 24 -3.07 -15.28 12.14
N SER A 25 -3.57 -15.25 10.91
CA SER A 25 -2.85 -15.74 9.74
C SER A 25 -1.59 -14.89 9.63
N TYR A 26 -0.49 -15.38 10.20
CA TYR A 26 0.82 -14.80 9.96
C TYR A 26 1.13 -14.99 8.48
N ALA A 27 1.03 -13.91 7.70
CA ALA A 27 1.56 -13.89 6.35
C ALA A 27 3.09 -13.98 6.43
N TYR A 28 3.67 -14.93 5.69
CA TYR A 28 5.11 -14.95 5.46
C TYR A 28 5.50 -13.77 4.59
N ALA A 29 6.79 -13.37 4.62
CA ALA A 29 7.27 -12.36 3.68
C ALA A 29 7.14 -12.93 2.25
N GLY A 30 6.47 -12.18 1.40
CA GLY A 30 6.35 -12.45 -0.03
C GLY A 30 6.88 -11.30 -0.85
N GLU A 31 6.43 -11.22 -2.09
CA GLU A 31 6.84 -10.18 -3.02
C GLU A 31 5.74 -9.87 -4.03
N PHE A 32 5.70 -8.62 -4.45
CA PHE A 32 4.90 -8.16 -5.57
C PHE A 32 5.75 -7.31 -6.50
N THR A 33 5.19 -6.96 -7.65
CA THR A 33 5.88 -6.12 -8.64
C THR A 33 5.07 -4.87 -8.96
N VAL A 34 5.78 -3.79 -9.26
CA VAL A 34 5.20 -2.53 -9.72
C VAL A 34 5.88 -2.14 -11.01
N THR A 35 5.11 -1.89 -12.05
CA THR A 35 5.58 -1.31 -13.31
C THR A 35 5.13 0.14 -13.40
N ASP A 36 6.05 1.00 -13.79
CA ASP A 36 5.75 2.39 -14.12
C ASP A 36 6.29 2.69 -15.52
N GLY A 37 5.57 3.53 -16.26
CA GLY A 37 5.77 3.78 -17.67
C GLY A 37 5.56 5.25 -18.01
N LYS A 38 6.53 5.81 -18.72
CA LYS A 38 6.57 7.22 -19.08
C LYS A 38 5.56 7.51 -20.18
N ALA A 39 4.71 8.51 -20.00
CA ALA A 39 3.83 8.99 -21.04
C ALA A 39 4.61 9.74 -22.16
N ASP A 40 4.02 9.85 -23.35
CA ASP A 40 4.67 10.49 -24.50
C ASP A 40 5.02 11.97 -24.28
N ALA A 41 4.16 12.69 -23.56
CA ALA A 41 4.34 14.11 -23.26
C ALA A 41 5.34 14.38 -22.12
N GLU A 42 5.69 13.35 -21.35
CA GLU A 42 6.65 13.42 -20.27
C GLU A 42 8.08 13.46 -20.83
N ILE A 43 8.91 14.26 -20.19
CA ILE A 43 10.36 14.31 -20.41
C ILE A 43 11.05 13.37 -19.44
N SER A 44 10.66 13.40 -18.16
CA SER A 44 11.20 12.54 -17.12
C SER A 44 10.24 12.42 -15.94
N GLU A 45 10.38 11.32 -15.21
CA GLU A 45 9.62 11.06 -14.00
C GLU A 45 10.49 10.44 -12.90
N VAL A 46 10.20 10.84 -11.66
CA VAL A 46 10.72 10.21 -10.44
C VAL A 46 9.56 9.73 -9.58
N SER A 47 9.41 8.42 -9.46
CA SER A 47 8.35 7.79 -8.65
C SER A 47 8.95 7.16 -7.41
N ARG A 48 8.48 7.55 -6.23
CA ARG A 48 8.89 6.99 -4.94
C ARG A 48 7.75 6.17 -4.38
N ILE A 49 8.03 4.91 -4.05
CA ILE A 49 7.04 3.96 -3.54
C ILE A 49 7.33 3.74 -2.06
N TYR A 50 6.36 4.10 -1.23
CA TYR A 50 6.37 3.80 0.20
C TYR A 50 5.39 2.67 0.49
N LEU A 51 5.81 1.73 1.33
CA LEU A 51 4.98 0.65 1.86
C LEU A 51 5.04 0.72 3.37
N ASP A 52 3.89 0.78 4.03
CA ASP A 52 3.75 0.95 5.46
C ASP A 52 4.59 2.14 6.02
N GLY A 53 4.61 3.24 5.25
CA GLY A 53 5.36 4.45 5.57
C GLY A 53 6.88 4.37 5.35
N LYS A 54 7.40 3.26 4.80
CA LYS A 54 8.84 3.10 4.49
C LYS A 54 9.08 3.20 2.99
N LEU A 55 10.08 3.97 2.58
CA LEU A 55 10.54 3.99 1.19
C LEU A 55 11.09 2.61 0.81
N VAL A 56 10.44 1.93 -0.12
CA VAL A 56 10.81 0.57 -0.57
C VAL A 56 11.37 0.56 -1.99
N SER A 57 11.04 1.56 -2.81
CA SER A 57 11.58 1.66 -4.17
C SER A 57 11.56 3.08 -4.71
N VAL A 58 12.42 3.34 -5.69
CA VAL A 58 12.44 4.56 -6.50
C VAL A 58 12.58 4.16 -7.96
N ILE A 59 11.65 4.63 -8.78
CA ILE A 59 11.68 4.50 -10.24
C ILE A 59 12.12 5.84 -10.84
N ARG A 60 12.91 5.75 -11.92
CA ARG A 60 13.38 6.89 -12.70
C ARG A 60 13.16 6.59 -14.16
N LEU A 61 12.35 7.42 -14.81
CA LEU A 61 12.04 7.29 -16.22
C LEU A 61 12.54 8.50 -16.99
N ASP A 62 13.06 8.25 -18.18
CA ASP A 62 13.56 9.24 -19.13
C ASP A 62 13.47 8.67 -20.55
N ASP A 63 13.96 9.41 -21.54
CA ASP A 63 13.95 8.96 -22.95
C ASP A 63 14.73 7.65 -23.20
N LYS A 64 15.62 7.25 -22.28
CA LYS A 64 16.39 5.99 -22.38
C LYS A 64 15.76 4.86 -21.58
N ASN A 65 14.96 5.18 -20.57
CA ASN A 65 14.32 4.26 -19.65
C ASN A 65 12.83 4.62 -19.59
N GLN A 66 12.08 4.26 -20.63
CA GLN A 66 10.67 4.62 -20.73
C GLN A 66 9.75 3.77 -19.86
N GLU A 67 10.21 2.62 -19.39
CA GLU A 67 9.45 1.72 -18.52
C GLU A 67 10.39 1.07 -17.51
N LYS A 68 9.89 0.84 -16.30
CA LYS A 68 10.62 0.11 -15.26
C LYS A 68 9.67 -0.71 -14.41
N THR A 69 9.99 -1.99 -14.27
CA THR A 69 9.42 -2.86 -13.24
C THR A 69 10.37 -2.99 -12.06
N VAL A 70 9.84 -2.84 -10.85
CA VAL A 70 10.55 -3.08 -9.58
C VAL A 70 9.85 -4.18 -8.79
N LYS A 71 10.64 -4.91 -8.00
CA LYS A 71 10.15 -5.95 -7.11
C LYS A 71 10.20 -5.47 -5.66
N ILE A 72 9.10 -5.61 -4.95
CA ILE A 72 8.94 -5.10 -3.57
C ILE A 72 8.65 -6.28 -2.66
N THR A 73 9.40 -6.38 -1.55
CA THR A 73 9.19 -7.39 -0.52
C THR A 73 8.13 -6.90 0.48
N THR A 74 7.15 -7.74 0.78
CA THR A 74 6.13 -7.44 1.79
C THR A 74 6.66 -7.68 3.21
N PRO A 75 6.40 -6.77 4.16
CA PRO A 75 6.69 -7.01 5.57
C PRO A 75 5.90 -8.20 6.11
N MET A 76 6.55 -9.06 6.91
CA MET A 76 5.88 -10.20 7.55
C MET A 76 4.72 -9.76 8.45
N GLY A 77 3.70 -10.62 8.54
CA GLY A 77 2.69 -10.57 9.60
C GLY A 77 1.42 -9.79 9.31
N ARG A 78 1.29 -9.13 8.15
CA ARG A 78 0.05 -8.50 7.68
C ARG A 78 -0.26 -8.93 6.25
N LEU A 79 -1.55 -8.98 5.92
CA LEU A 79 -2.04 -9.22 4.56
C LEU A 79 -2.29 -7.89 3.84
N ASP A 80 -2.79 -6.90 4.58
CA ASP A 80 -3.03 -5.56 4.05
C ASP A 80 -1.85 -4.65 4.39
N HIS A 81 -1.46 -3.83 3.41
CA HIS A 81 -0.39 -2.86 3.53
C HIS A 81 -0.84 -1.49 3.02
N THR A 82 -0.51 -0.43 3.74
CA THR A 82 -0.74 0.92 3.21
C THR A 82 0.38 1.25 2.22
N TYR A 83 0.06 1.86 1.10
CA TYR A 83 1.07 2.40 0.19
C TYR A 83 0.89 3.90 0.01
N THR A 84 1.99 4.56 -0.35
CA THR A 84 1.99 5.93 -0.86
C THR A 84 2.86 5.97 -2.09
N LEU A 85 2.36 6.60 -3.16
CA LEU A 85 3.17 6.98 -4.30
C LEU A 85 3.44 8.48 -4.26
N CYS A 86 4.70 8.88 -4.43
CA CYS A 86 5.08 10.28 -4.61
C CYS A 86 5.83 10.42 -5.93
N GLY A 87 5.25 11.11 -6.89
CA GLY A 87 5.82 11.37 -8.22
C GLY A 87 6.25 12.82 -8.40
N GLU A 88 7.35 13.02 -9.10
CA GLU A 88 7.73 14.30 -9.72
C GLU A 88 7.81 14.07 -11.22
N ILE A 89 6.88 14.67 -11.96
CA ILE A 89 6.72 14.46 -13.40
C ILE A 89 7.06 15.75 -14.12
N THR A 90 8.08 15.70 -14.98
CA THR A 90 8.45 16.82 -15.85
C THR A 90 7.90 16.58 -17.24
N ILE A 91 7.07 17.50 -17.74
CA ILE A 91 6.40 17.41 -19.04
C ILE A 91 6.81 18.54 -19.96
N ARG A 92 6.54 18.34 -21.26
CA ARG A 92 6.47 19.45 -22.22
C ARG A 92 5.01 19.79 -22.49
N SER A 93 4.59 20.99 -22.14
CA SER A 93 3.25 21.49 -22.43
C SER A 93 3.01 21.56 -23.95
N PRO A 94 1.74 21.59 -24.41
CA PRO A 94 1.41 21.76 -25.83
C PRO A 94 2.02 23.03 -26.45
N GLU A 95 2.23 24.09 -25.66
CA GLU A 95 2.88 25.34 -26.06
C GLU A 95 4.41 25.23 -26.12
N GLY A 96 4.97 24.06 -25.77
CA GLY A 96 6.40 23.76 -25.79
C GLY A 96 7.15 24.16 -24.52
N ARG A 97 6.45 24.60 -23.47
CA ARG A 97 7.06 24.95 -22.17
C ARG A 97 7.40 23.67 -21.39
N VAL A 98 8.47 23.72 -20.60
CA VAL A 98 8.80 22.64 -19.66
C VAL A 98 8.17 22.98 -18.31
N GLU A 99 7.47 22.01 -17.74
CA GLU A 99 6.74 22.13 -16.47
C GLU A 99 7.01 20.90 -15.62
N THR A 100 7.07 21.08 -14.30
CA THR A 100 7.23 19.99 -13.34
C THR A 100 6.04 19.99 -12.39
N HIS A 101 5.40 18.83 -12.25
CA HIS A 101 4.23 18.60 -11.43
C HIS A 101 4.55 17.58 -10.34
N GLU A 102 4.03 17.81 -9.15
CA GLU A 102 4.07 16.84 -8.06
C GLU A 102 2.75 16.09 -8.03
N VAL A 103 2.81 14.76 -8.10
CA VAL A 103 1.67 13.87 -7.97
C VAL A 103 1.82 12.99 -6.76
N ASP A 104 0.72 12.69 -6.09
CA ASP A 104 0.75 11.77 -4.97
C ASP A 104 -0.64 11.27 -4.61
N SER A 105 -0.68 10.02 -4.20
CA SER A 105 -1.84 9.42 -3.58
C SER A 105 -1.43 8.38 -2.55
N ASP A 106 -2.34 8.16 -1.59
CA ASP A 106 -2.31 7.02 -0.69
C ASP A 106 -3.23 5.91 -1.20
N GLY A 107 -3.05 4.72 -0.63
CA GLY A 107 -3.98 3.60 -0.83
C GLY A 107 -3.67 2.40 0.05
N THR A 108 -4.43 1.33 -0.17
CA THR A 108 -4.28 0.05 0.52
C THR A 108 -4.05 -1.05 -0.51
N LEU A 109 -3.05 -1.90 -0.27
CA LEU A 109 -2.86 -3.14 -0.99
C LEU A 109 -3.45 -4.29 -0.18
N HIS A 110 -4.27 -5.12 -0.81
CA HIS A 110 -4.92 -6.27 -0.19
C HIS A 110 -4.26 -7.56 -0.65
N ASN A 111 -3.55 -8.24 0.27
CA ASN A 111 -2.80 -9.46 -0.01
C ASN A 111 -1.92 -9.36 -1.28
N PRO A 112 -0.99 -8.39 -1.37
CA PRO A 112 -0.32 -8.06 -2.62
C PRO A 112 0.65 -9.13 -3.13
N ASP A 113 1.00 -10.14 -2.33
CA ASP A 113 1.96 -11.16 -2.72
C ASP A 113 1.55 -11.87 -4.02
N GLY A 114 2.45 -11.87 -5.00
CA GLY A 114 2.25 -12.45 -6.33
C GLY A 114 1.51 -11.54 -7.32
N HIS A 115 1.03 -10.38 -6.90
CA HIS A 115 0.37 -9.42 -7.79
C HIS A 115 1.36 -8.61 -8.63
N HIS A 116 0.84 -8.07 -9.74
CA HIS A 116 1.54 -7.14 -10.61
C HIS A 116 0.73 -5.86 -10.73
N PHE A 117 1.24 -4.79 -10.12
CA PHE A 117 0.59 -3.50 -10.15
C PHE A 117 1.23 -2.59 -11.21
N TYR A 118 0.42 -1.71 -11.78
CA TYR A 118 0.86 -0.60 -12.60
C TYR A 118 0.67 0.70 -11.82
N ALA A 119 1.70 1.54 -11.80
CA ALA A 119 1.58 2.91 -11.32
C ALA A 119 0.99 3.76 -12.46
N LEU A 120 -0.09 4.49 -12.15
CA LEU A 120 -0.83 5.29 -13.13
C LEU A 120 -1.04 6.71 -12.61
N GLY A 121 -0.74 7.69 -13.46
CA GLY A 121 -1.13 9.08 -13.24
C GLY A 121 -2.54 9.36 -13.78
N SER A 122 -3.34 10.12 -13.03
CA SER A 122 -4.66 10.61 -13.46
C SER A 122 -4.92 12.06 -13.03
N ASP A 123 -6.09 12.56 -13.44
CA ASP A 123 -6.62 13.87 -13.07
C ASP A 123 -5.64 15.04 -13.24
N ASN A 124 -5.09 15.18 -14.46
CA ASN A 124 -4.14 16.24 -14.83
C ASN A 124 -2.92 16.35 -13.91
N PHE A 125 -2.29 15.21 -13.59
CA PHE A 125 -1.14 15.16 -12.70
C PHE A 125 -1.49 15.64 -11.28
N THR A 126 -2.60 15.14 -10.74
CA THR A 126 -2.91 15.32 -9.30
C THR A 126 -3.04 14.00 -8.56
N GLU A 127 -3.30 12.90 -9.26
CA GLU A 127 -3.43 11.57 -8.68
C GLU A 127 -2.35 10.64 -9.24
N PHE A 128 -1.82 9.77 -8.37
CA PHE A 128 -0.86 8.74 -8.75
C PHE A 128 -1.06 7.48 -7.91
N PHE A 129 -1.58 6.41 -8.52
CA PHE A 129 -2.11 5.25 -7.79
C PHE A 129 -1.69 3.91 -8.42
N LEU A 130 -1.86 2.83 -7.67
CA LEU A 130 -1.59 1.46 -8.13
C LEU A 130 -2.87 0.76 -8.56
N THR A 131 -2.78 -0.04 -9.63
CA THR A 131 -3.85 -0.95 -10.07
C THR A 131 -3.29 -2.28 -10.56
N ASP A 132 -3.99 -3.38 -10.28
CA ASP A 132 -3.75 -4.67 -10.94
C ASP A 132 -4.96 -4.97 -11.85
N PRO A 133 -4.82 -4.87 -13.19
CA PRO A 133 -5.93 -5.12 -14.12
C PRO A 133 -6.54 -6.51 -14.02
N ASN A 134 -5.79 -7.50 -13.52
CA ASN A 134 -6.27 -8.88 -13.36
C ASN A 134 -6.94 -9.11 -12.01
N ALA A 135 -6.73 -8.23 -11.04
CA ALA A 135 -7.33 -8.26 -9.71
C ALA A 135 -7.53 -6.83 -9.17
N PRO A 136 -8.52 -6.07 -9.70
CA PRO A 136 -8.70 -4.67 -9.36
C PRO A 136 -8.94 -4.41 -7.86
N GLU A 137 -9.48 -5.40 -7.15
CA GLU A 137 -9.69 -5.37 -5.70
C GLU A 137 -8.40 -5.46 -4.87
N ALA A 138 -7.26 -5.84 -5.48
CA ALA A 138 -5.98 -5.96 -4.78
C ALA A 138 -5.36 -4.61 -4.43
N ALA A 139 -5.84 -3.51 -5.05
CA ALA A 139 -5.42 -2.15 -4.74
C ALA A 139 -6.63 -1.23 -4.57
N GLU A 140 -6.82 -0.72 -3.36
CA GLU A 140 -7.73 0.38 -3.07
C GLU A 140 -6.96 1.70 -3.17
N HIS A 141 -7.47 2.63 -3.98
CA HIS A 141 -6.93 3.98 -4.08
C HIS A 141 -7.71 4.91 -3.13
N HIS A 142 -6.99 5.73 -2.35
CA HIS A 142 -7.57 6.78 -1.51
C HIS A 142 -7.27 8.15 -2.15
N PRO A 143 -8.26 8.84 -2.74
CA PRO A 143 -8.04 10.12 -3.40
C PRO A 143 -7.60 11.22 -2.43
N GLY A 144 -6.74 12.12 -2.94
CA GLY A 144 -6.25 13.30 -2.21
C GLY A 144 -4.74 13.25 -1.93
N ARG A 145 -4.20 14.40 -1.54
CA ARG A 145 -2.77 14.58 -1.25
C ARG A 145 -2.36 13.79 0.00
N SER A 146 -1.29 13.03 -0.13
CA SER A 146 -0.62 12.33 0.96
C SER A 146 0.18 13.28 1.84
N GLY A 147 0.05 13.10 3.15
CA GLY A 147 0.89 13.80 4.13
C GLY A 147 2.36 13.37 4.12
N VAL A 148 2.69 12.24 3.45
CA VAL A 148 4.05 11.69 3.38
C VAL A 148 4.88 12.38 2.28
N CYS A 149 4.24 12.75 1.17
CA CYS A 149 4.92 13.31 0.01
C CYS A 149 5.35 14.78 0.19
N ALA A 150 4.78 15.48 1.18
CA ALA A 150 5.05 16.90 1.48
C ALA A 150 6.43 17.18 2.12
N ALA A 151 7.27 16.18 2.36
CA ALA A 151 8.64 16.41 2.83
C ALA A 151 9.48 17.00 1.68
N PRO A 152 10.04 18.23 1.83
CA PRO A 152 10.86 18.84 0.79
C PRO A 152 12.10 17.97 0.53
N ILE A 153 12.38 17.72 -0.74
CA ILE A 153 13.66 17.17 -1.17
C ILE A 153 14.67 18.33 -1.13
N SER A 154 15.64 18.27 -0.20
CA SER A 154 16.76 19.24 -0.11
C SER A 154 17.99 18.74 -0.86
#